data_AF-A0A9D5G841-F1
#
_entry.id   AF-A0A9D5G841-F1
#
_cell.length_a   1.000
_cell.length_b   1.000
_cell.length_c   1.000
_cell.angle_alpha   90.00
_cell.angle_beta   90.00
_cell.angle_gamma   90.00
#
_symmetry.space_group_name_H-M   'P 1'
#
loop_
_entity.id
_entity.type
_entity.pdbx_description
1 polymer ?
#
loop_
_entity_poly.entity_id
_entity_poly.type
_entity_poly.pdbx_seq_one_letter_code
_entity_poly.pdbx_strand_id
1 'polypeptide(L)'
;MGWLQSRRLHYWFGAVGILFIALAALRGIFFVGFSGLAPSTLGTVEAVPETLGIGLRFDLRLAILLMLPIALLAWLPVWNLTRSRVLRWVARLYLALALGAVLLVYIIDFGHYAYLGVRINATVLRFLED
;
A
#
# COMPACT_ATOMS: atom_id res chain seq x y z
N MET A 1 -29.22 -14.79 2.94
CA MET A 1 -27.97 -14.03 2.71
C MET A 1 -28.19 -12.51 2.91
N GLY A 2 -28.63 -12.08 4.09
CA GLY A 2 -28.98 -10.66 4.36
C GLY A 2 -27.87 -9.82 5.00
N TRP A 3 -26.72 -10.41 5.31
CA TRP A 3 -25.61 -9.75 6.02
C TRP A 3 -24.75 -8.85 5.13
N LEU A 4 -24.83 -8.97 3.80
CA LEU A 4 -24.01 -8.21 2.84
C LEU A 4 -24.60 -6.84 2.45
N GLN A 5 -25.76 -6.47 2.98
CA GLN A 5 -26.46 -5.21 2.66
C GLN A 5 -26.11 -4.03 3.59
N SER A 6 -25.06 -4.15 4.40
CA SER A 6 -24.61 -3.04 5.23
C SER A 6 -23.86 -2.01 4.36
N ARG A 7 -24.40 -0.79 4.28
CA ARG A 7 -23.79 0.34 3.53
C ARG A 7 -22.36 0.64 3.98
N ARG A 8 -22.01 0.29 5.23
CA ARG A 8 -20.69 0.48 5.82
C ARG A 8 -19.65 -0.51 5.27
N LEU A 9 -20.04 -1.77 5.08
CA LEU A 9 -19.17 -2.79 4.50
C LEU A 9 -18.85 -2.50 3.03
N HIS A 10 -19.84 -2.06 2.26
CA HIS A 10 -19.63 -1.64 0.87
C HIS A 10 -18.66 -0.46 0.76
N TYR A 11 -18.82 0.54 1.63
CA TYR A 11 -17.89 1.67 1.69
C TYR A 11 -16.46 1.21 2.03
N TRP A 12 -16.33 0.34 3.03
CA TRP A 12 -15.02 -0.16 3.46
C TRP A 12 -14.34 -1.00 2.38
N PHE A 13 -15.08 -1.92 1.75
CA PHE A 13 -14.56 -2.75 0.65
C PHE A 13 -14.15 -1.90 -0.56
N GLY A 14 -14.97 -0.91 -0.93
CA GLY A 14 -14.63 0.04 -2.01
C GLY A 14 -13.38 0.86 -1.67
N ALA A 15 -13.25 1.33 -0.43
CA ALA A 15 -12.10 2.11 0.00
C ALA A 15 -10.80 1.28 0.02
N VAL A 16 -10.86 0.03 0.50
CA VAL A 16 -9.75 -0.93 0.41
C VAL A 16 -9.38 -1.18 -1.05
N GLY A 17 -10.37 -1.39 -1.92
CA GLY A 17 -10.15 -1.60 -3.35
C GLY A 17 -9.44 -0.42 -4.02
N ILE A 18 -9.84 0.82 -3.72
CA ILE A 18 -9.20 2.03 -4.24
C ILE A 18 -7.74 2.13 -3.77
N LEU A 19 -7.47 1.91 -2.47
CA LEU A 19 -6.11 1.92 -1.95
C LEU A 19 -5.24 0.82 -2.58
N PHE A 20 -5.80 -0.39 -2.72
CA PHE A 20 -5.11 -1.50 -3.35
C PHE A 20 -4.74 -1.17 -4.80
N ILE A 21 -5.66 -0.63 -5.58
CA ILE A 21 -5.39 -0.19 -6.97
C ILE A 21 -4.32 0.89 -6.98
N ALA A 22 -4.36 1.86 -6.06
CA ALA A 22 -3.35 2.91 -5.97
C ALA A 22 -1.94 2.34 -5.66
N LEU A 23 -1.84 1.41 -4.71
CA LEU A 23 -0.58 0.73 -4.37
C LEU A 23 -0.07 -0.15 -5.52
N ALA A 24 -0.95 -0.92 -6.15
CA ALA A 24 -0.61 -1.76 -7.29
C ALA A 24 -0.16 -0.93 -8.50
N ALA A 25 -0.82 0.20 -8.77
CA ALA A 25 -0.43 1.14 -9.81
C ALA A 25 0.94 1.75 -9.51
N LEU A 26 1.18 2.17 -8.26
CA LEU A 26 2.47 2.69 -7.83
C LEU A 26 3.57 1.64 -8.07
N ARG A 27 3.34 0.38 -7.67
CA ARG A 27 4.27 -0.72 -7.96
C ARG A 27 4.48 -0.91 -9.46
N GLY A 28 3.42 -0.89 -10.27
CA GLY A 28 3.50 -1.05 -11.71
C GLY A 28 4.34 0.05 -12.37
N ILE A 29 4.11 1.31 -12.00
CA ILE A 29 4.89 2.47 -12.47
C ILE A 29 6.36 2.29 -12.11
N PHE A 30 6.67 1.90 -10.87
CA PHE A 30 8.05 1.68 -10.44
C PHE A 30 8.70 0.46 -11.09
N PHE A 31 7.95 -0.62 -11.29
CA PHE A 31 8.43 -1.82 -11.97
C PHE A 31 8.80 -1.49 -13.42
N VAL A 32 7.96 -0.76 -14.14
CA VAL A 32 8.24 -0.36 -15.53
C VAL A 32 9.37 0.67 -15.60
N GLY A 33 9.38 1.66 -14.70
CA GLY A 33 10.36 2.75 -14.74
C GLY A 33 11.76 2.39 -14.26
N PHE A 34 11.89 1.45 -13.32
CA PHE A 34 13.13 1.26 -12.55
C PHE A 34 13.54 -0.20 -12.29
N SER A 35 12.85 -1.20 -12.86
CA SER A 35 13.25 -2.61 -12.68
C SER A 35 14.59 -2.94 -13.35
N GLY A 36 15.04 -2.14 -14.33
CA GLY A 36 16.25 -2.41 -15.12
C GLY A 36 16.14 -3.66 -16.00
N LEU A 37 14.96 -4.29 -16.06
CA LEU A 37 14.68 -5.46 -16.88
C LEU A 37 14.33 -5.02 -18.29
N ALA A 38 15.07 -5.52 -19.29
CA ALA A 38 14.65 -5.36 -20.67
C ALA A 38 13.33 -6.13 -20.88
N PRO A 39 12.35 -5.58 -21.63
CA PRO A 39 11.07 -6.27 -21.89
C PRO A 39 11.23 -7.69 -22.45
N SER A 40 12.33 -7.95 -23.17
CA SER A 40 12.70 -9.25 -23.74
C SER A 40 13.11 -10.31 -22.70
N THR A 41 13.53 -9.91 -21.51
CA THR A 41 13.91 -10.82 -20.40
C THR A 41 12.75 -11.17 -19.47
N LEU A 42 11.62 -10.46 -19.58
CA LEU A 42 10.43 -10.70 -18.75
C LEU A 42 9.75 -12.04 -19.07
N GLY A 43 9.90 -12.54 -20.30
CA GLY A 43 9.35 -13.82 -20.73
C GLY A 43 10.24 -15.04 -20.45
N THR A 44 11.53 -14.83 -20.14
CA THR A 44 12.49 -15.92 -19.88
C THR A 44 12.68 -16.22 -18.39
N VAL A 45 12.33 -15.26 -17.52
CA VAL A 45 12.46 -15.40 -16.08
C VAL A 45 11.10 -15.79 -15.48
N GLU A 46 10.88 -17.09 -15.27
CA GLU A 46 9.66 -17.63 -14.67
C GLU A 46 9.37 -17.07 -13.26
N ALA A 47 10.38 -16.52 -12.57
CA ALA A 47 10.23 -15.89 -11.25
C ALA A 47 9.53 -14.52 -11.29
N VAL A 48 9.38 -13.87 -12.45
CA VAL A 48 8.72 -12.55 -12.56
C VAL A 48 7.23 -12.60 -12.17
N PRO A 49 6.39 -13.51 -12.71
CA PRO A 49 4.99 -13.60 -12.30
C PRO A 49 4.82 -14.00 -10.83
N GLU A 50 5.69 -14.85 -10.30
CA GLU A 50 5.64 -15.26 -8.89
C GLU A 50 5.97 -14.09 -7.96
N THR A 51 7.03 -13.34 -8.24
CA THR A 51 7.43 -12.16 -7.45
C THR A 51 6.39 -11.04 -7.51
N LEU A 52 5.80 -10.78 -8.69
CA LEU A 52 4.68 -9.84 -8.84
C LEU A 52 3.44 -10.33 -8.08
N GLY A 53 3.14 -11.62 -8.11
CA GLY A 53 2.03 -12.23 -7.36
C GLY A 53 2.20 -12.11 -5.84
N ILE A 54 3.40 -12.37 -5.33
CA ILE A 54 3.74 -12.17 -3.91
C ILE A 54 3.60 -10.70 -3.53
N GLY A 55 4.13 -9.81 -4.37
CA GLY A 55 3.99 -8.37 -4.18
C GLY A 55 2.51 -7.98 -4.09
N LEU A 56 1.68 -8.38 -5.05
CA LEU A 56 0.28 -7.95 -5.11
C LEU A 56 -0.49 -8.40 -3.86
N ARG A 57 -0.21 -9.60 -3.35
CA ARG A 57 -0.78 -10.11 -2.10
C ARG A 57 -0.33 -9.27 -0.89
N PHE A 58 0.92 -8.83 -0.88
CA PHE A 58 1.42 -7.91 0.14
C PHE A 58 0.70 -6.55 0.07
N ASP A 59 0.51 -5.98 -1.11
CA ASP A 59 -0.19 -4.69 -1.27
C ASP A 59 -1.64 -4.77 -0.81
N LEU A 60 -2.31 -5.90 -1.06
CA LEU A 60 -3.66 -6.14 -0.56
C LEU A 60 -3.68 -6.19 0.98
N ARG A 61 -2.74 -6.91 1.60
CA ARG A 61 -2.62 -6.96 3.07
C ARG A 61 -2.33 -5.57 3.64
N LEU A 62 -1.45 -4.81 2.99
CA LEU A 62 -1.12 -3.44 3.38
C LEU A 62 -2.35 -2.53 3.26
N ALA A 63 -3.10 -2.61 2.16
CA ALA A 63 -4.33 -1.83 1.98
C ALA A 63 -5.37 -2.13 3.07
N ILE A 64 -5.55 -3.42 3.42
CA ILE A 64 -6.44 -3.84 4.52
C ILE A 64 -5.94 -3.28 5.86
N LEU A 65 -4.64 -3.39 6.15
CA LEU A 65 -4.03 -2.90 7.39
C LEU A 65 -4.17 -1.39 7.52
N LEU A 66 -3.93 -0.64 6.45
CA LEU A 66 -4.11 0.82 6.41
C LEU A 66 -5.57 1.22 6.61
N MET A 67 -6.53 0.42 6.13
CA MET A 67 -7.96 0.67 6.31
C MET A 67 -8.52 0.23 7.66
N LEU A 68 -7.78 -0.57 8.43
CA LEU A 68 -8.18 -1.07 9.73
C LEU A 68 -8.49 0.05 10.75
N PRO A 69 -7.63 1.06 10.97
CA PRO A 69 -7.95 2.16 11.88
C PRO A 69 -9.16 2.98 11.42
N ILE A 70 -9.37 3.12 10.11
CA ILE A 70 -10.56 3.80 9.56
C ILE A 70 -11.82 2.97 9.79
N ALA A 71 -11.71 1.64 9.68
CA ALA A 71 -12.79 0.70 10.01
C ALA A 71 -13.21 0.83 11.48
N LEU A 72 -12.23 0.87 12.38
CA LEU A 72 -12.46 1.01 13.83
C LEU A 72 -13.13 2.35 14.14
N LEU A 73 -12.67 3.44 13.54
CA LEU A 73 -13.29 4.76 13.70
C LEU A 73 -14.72 4.80 13.15
N ALA A 74 -15.01 4.08 12.07
CA ALA A 74 -16.35 3.99 11.48
C ALA A 74 -17.32 3.06 12.24
N TRP A 75 -16.78 2.15 13.07
CA TRP A 75 -17.56 1.23 13.90
C TRP A 75 -18.09 1.92 15.16
N LEU A 76 -17.33 2.85 15.76
CA LEU A 76 -17.69 3.52 17.01
C LEU A 76 -18.95 4.40 16.86
N PRO A 77 -20.08 4.09 17.54
CA PRO A 77 -21.35 4.80 17.38
C PRO A 77 -21.33 6.24 17.90
N VAL A 78 -20.40 6.56 18.81
CA VAL A 78 -20.20 7.91 19.37
C VAL A 78 -19.54 8.83 18.34
N TRP A 79 -18.79 8.28 17.39
CA TRP A 79 -17.91 8.99 16.47
C TRP A 79 -18.45 8.87 15.05
N ASN A 80 -19.56 9.56 14.79
CA ASN A 80 -20.20 9.55 13.47
C ASN A 80 -19.28 10.18 12.40
N LEU A 81 -18.57 9.35 11.65
CA LEU A 81 -17.70 9.74 10.51
C LEU A 81 -18.44 10.62 9.48
N THR A 82 -19.76 10.44 9.35
CA THR A 82 -20.64 11.19 8.45
C THR A 82 -21.00 12.59 8.96
N ARG A 83 -20.96 12.84 10.29
CA ARG A 83 -21.40 14.11 10.88
C ARG A 83 -20.25 15.01 11.32
N SER A 84 -19.13 14.44 11.78
CA SER A 84 -18.00 15.25 12.27
C SER A 84 -17.01 15.60 11.15
N ARG A 85 -16.85 16.91 10.90
CA ARG A 85 -15.87 17.45 9.94
C ARG A 85 -14.43 17.14 10.36
N VAL A 86 -14.15 17.08 11.66
CA VAL A 86 -12.83 16.78 12.24
C VAL A 86 -12.42 15.36 11.92
N LEU A 87 -13.29 14.38 12.16
CA LEU A 87 -12.97 12.97 11.91
C LEU A 87 -12.68 12.68 10.43
N ARG A 88 -13.41 13.32 9.51
CA ARG A 88 -13.14 13.23 8.06
C ARG A 88 -11.79 13.82 7.68
N TRP A 89 -11.35 14.87 8.36
CA TRP A 89 -10.02 15.45 8.14
C TRP A 89 -8.93 14.55 8.70
N VAL A 90 -9.11 14.00 9.91
CA VAL A 90 -8.17 13.05 10.52
C VAL A 90 -8.00 11.81 9.64
N ALA A 91 -9.09 11.21 9.16
CA ALA A 91 -9.02 10.04 8.29
C ALA A 91 -8.30 10.33 6.96
N ARG A 92 -8.57 11.49 6.35
CA ARG A 92 -7.89 11.92 5.11
C ARG A 92 -6.41 12.21 5.35
N LEU A 93 -6.08 12.90 6.44
CA LEU A 93 -4.70 13.20 6.82
C LEU A 93 -3.93 11.90 7.08
N TYR A 94 -4.53 10.95 7.81
CA TYR A 94 -3.96 9.63 8.05
C TYR A 94 -3.67 8.88 6.73
N LEU A 95 -4.64 8.83 5.80
CA LEU A 95 -4.43 8.19 4.50
C LEU A 95 -3.36 8.89 3.67
N ALA A 96 -3.33 10.23 3.68
CA ALA A 96 -2.32 11.00 2.98
C ALA A 96 -0.92 10.76 3.56
N LEU A 97 -0.78 10.75 4.88
CA LEU A 97 0.48 10.44 5.56
C LEU A 97 0.91 9.00 5.32
N ALA A 98 -0.01 8.04 5.36
CA ALA A 98 0.30 6.64 5.09
C ALA A 98 0.78 6.43 3.64
N LEU A 99 0.07 6.99 2.66
CA LEU A 99 0.51 6.95 1.25
C LEU A 99 1.83 7.67 1.05
N GLY A 100 2.02 8.82 1.70
CA GLY A 100 3.29 9.56 1.67
C GLY A 100 4.45 8.78 2.25
N ALA A 101 4.24 8.08 3.38
CA ALA A 101 5.24 7.22 3.99
C ALA A 101 5.58 6.02 3.09
N VAL A 102 4.58 5.36 2.51
CA VAL A 102 4.80 4.26 1.54
C VAL A 102 5.57 4.77 0.33
N LEU A 103 5.21 5.94 -0.21
CA LEU A 103 5.91 6.55 -1.33
C LEU A 103 7.37 6.88 -0.97
N LEU A 104 7.61 7.43 0.23
CA LEU A 104 8.95 7.75 0.71
C LEU A 104 9.81 6.49 0.84
N VAL A 105 9.26 5.41 1.41
CA VAL A 105 9.94 4.11 1.50
C VAL A 105 10.29 3.61 0.11
N TYR A 106 9.37 3.70 -0.86
CA TYR A 106 9.67 3.34 -2.24
C TYR A 106 10.80 4.21 -2.81
N ILE A 107 10.72 5.54 -2.69
CA ILE A 107 11.77 6.46 -3.20
C ILE A 107 13.14 6.11 -2.61
N ILE A 108 13.22 5.88 -1.30
CA ILE A 108 14.48 5.55 -0.61
C ILE A 108 15.00 4.18 -1.04
N ASP A 109 14.14 3.15 -1.10
CA ASP A 109 14.51 1.81 -1.56
C ASP A 109 15.04 1.83 -3.00
N PHE A 110 14.37 2.55 -3.90
CA PHE A 110 14.80 2.68 -5.28
C PHE A 110 16.07 3.52 -5.43
N GLY A 111 16.21 4.63 -4.69
CA GLY A 111 17.42 5.45 -4.70
C GLY A 111 18.64 4.65 -4.24
N HIS A 112 18.47 3.84 -3.19
CA HIS A 112 19.50 2.93 -2.71
C HIS A 112 19.80 1.82 -3.72
N TYR A 113 18.78 1.22 -4.33
CA TYR A 113 18.96 0.21 -5.38
C TYR A 113 19.71 0.75 -6.60
N ALA A 114 19.41 1.97 -7.03
CA ALA A 114 20.10 2.61 -8.15
C ALA A 114 21.57 2.91 -7.85
N TYR A 115 21.92 3.17 -6.59
CA TYR A 115 23.29 3.48 -6.17
C TYR A 115 24.13 2.23 -5.89
N LEU A 116 23.58 1.25 -5.15
CA LEU A 116 24.31 0.08 -4.65
C LEU A 116 23.95 -1.23 -5.36
N GLY A 117 22.93 -1.23 -6.22
CA GLY A 117 22.43 -2.46 -6.87
C GLY A 117 21.69 -3.41 -5.93
N VAL A 118 21.49 -3.02 -4.67
CA VAL A 118 20.88 -3.85 -3.62
C VAL A 118 19.66 -3.14 -3.03
N ARG A 119 18.57 -3.88 -2.85
CA ARG A 119 17.35 -3.39 -2.19
C ARG A 119 17.58 -3.17 -0.70
N ILE A 120 16.86 -2.25 -0.10
CA ILE A 120 16.94 -2.00 1.33
C ILE A 120 16.37 -3.22 2.06
N ASN A 121 17.20 -3.79 2.92
CA ASN A 121 16.80 -4.89 3.80
C ASN A 121 16.82 -4.41 5.26
N ALA A 122 16.10 -5.09 6.14
CA ALA A 122 16.05 -4.77 7.57
C ALA A 122 17.44 -4.79 8.24
N THR A 123 18.41 -5.49 7.64
CA THR A 123 19.82 -5.47 8.05
C THR A 123 20.43 -4.07 7.99
N VAL A 124 19.96 -3.18 7.12
CA VAL A 124 20.44 -1.78 7.04
C VAL A 124 20.11 -1.00 8.31
N LEU A 125 18.99 -1.29 8.98
CA LEU A 125 18.64 -0.67 10.26
C LEU A 125 19.60 -1.07 11.38
N ARG A 126 20.22 -2.26 11.33
CA ARG A 126 21.25 -2.66 12.30
C ARG A 126 22.50 -1.80 12.21
N PHE A 127 22.83 -1.25 11.03
CA PHE A 127 23.97 -0.36 10.85
C PHE A 127 23.68 1.10 11.27
N LEU A 128 22.42 1.45 11.58
CA LEU A 128 22.05 2.76 12.15
C LEU A 128 22.07 2.76 13.69
N GLU A 129 22.11 1.58 14.32
CA GLU A 129 22.25 1.43 15.77
C GLU A 129 23.70 1.44 16.26
N ASP A 130 24.67 1.28 15.34
CA ASP A 130 26.11 1.41 15.59
C ASP A 130 26.61 2.85 15.29
#